data_AF-A0A7R9QT58-F1
#
_entry.id   AF-A0A7R9QT58-F1
#
_cell.length_a   1.000
_cell.length_b   1.000
_cell.length_c   1.000
_cell.angle_alpha   90.00
_cell.angle_beta   90.00
_cell.angle_gamma   90.00
#
_symmetry.space_group_name_H-M   'P 1'
#
loop_
_entity.id
_entity.type
_entity.pdbx_description
1 polymer ?
#
loop_
_entity_poly.entity_id
_entity_poly.type
_entity_poly.pdbx_seq_one_letter_code
_entity_poly.pdbx_strand_id
1 'polypeptide(L)'
;INYDFQWKDFVETSCTESWPVITEYSAISGTCVHSYPFKKLYYSLVTVTLFFVPVLVMVTAYSLIIWRLWVHKAPGELITNTQRAQNCSKKKVVKMVCLVLLCFIICWMPLQIIVLYSLFGHSANDSGELPEWFSTLSYMSTFIAYTNSALNPVIYGGFNRIFRRTLYSVLRCECHVIERYRKY
;
A
#
# COMPACT_ATOMS: atom_id res chain seq x y z
N ILE A 1 -23.12 -3.15 -26.49
CA ILE A 1 -24.34 -3.22 -27.33
C ILE A 1 -24.40 -1.89 -28.08
N ASN A 2 -24.55 -1.92 -29.40
CA ASN A 2 -24.77 -0.74 -30.23
C ASN A 2 -26.22 -0.73 -30.73
N TYR A 3 -26.74 0.46 -31.00
CA TYR A 3 -28.08 0.68 -31.51
C TYR A 3 -28.06 1.84 -32.49
N ASP A 4 -28.92 1.74 -33.49
CA ASP A 4 -29.00 2.72 -34.56
C ASP A 4 -30.21 3.62 -34.35
N PHE A 5 -29.99 4.93 -34.38
CA PHE A 5 -31.04 5.93 -34.45
C PHE A 5 -31.23 6.38 -35.89
N GLN A 6 -32.45 6.24 -36.39
CA GLN A 6 -32.78 6.65 -37.76
C GLN A 6 -33.33 8.08 -37.74
N TRP A 7 -32.58 9.03 -38.29
CA TRP A 7 -33.00 10.41 -38.53
C TRP A 7 -33.56 10.56 -39.95
N LYS A 8 -34.16 11.72 -40.25
CA LYS A 8 -34.79 11.98 -41.56
C LYS A 8 -33.81 11.88 -42.74
N ASP A 9 -32.56 12.32 -42.50
CA ASP A 9 -31.55 12.46 -43.55
C ASP A 9 -30.33 11.53 -43.34
N PHE A 10 -30.21 10.87 -42.19
CA PHE A 10 -29.06 9.99 -41.87
C PHE A 10 -29.38 8.97 -40.77
N VAL A 11 -28.50 7.98 -40.57
CA VAL A 11 -28.56 7.01 -39.47
C VAL A 11 -27.36 7.24 -38.56
N GLU A 12 -27.60 7.32 -37.25
CA GLU A 12 -26.59 7.54 -36.22
C GLU A 12 -26.47 6.31 -35.34
N THR A 13 -25.31 5.65 -35.36
CA THR A 13 -25.03 4.48 -34.51
C THR A 13 -24.42 4.92 -33.19
N SER A 14 -25.07 4.57 -32.09
CA SER A 14 -24.65 4.89 -30.72
C SER A 14 -24.42 3.63 -29.88
N CYS A 15 -23.60 3.76 -28.83
CA CYS A 15 -23.26 2.68 -27.92
C CYS A 15 -24.01 2.81 -26.58
N THR A 16 -24.18 1.70 -25.86
CA THR A 16 -24.77 1.75 -24.52
C THR A 16 -23.84 2.48 -23.56
N GLU A 17 -24.36 3.53 -22.93
CA GLU A 17 -23.63 4.25 -21.89
C GLU A 17 -23.41 3.32 -20.68
N SER A 18 -22.17 3.30 -20.18
CA SER A 18 -21.78 2.45 -19.05
C SER A 18 -20.86 3.25 -18.13
N TRP A 19 -21.45 3.95 -17.16
CA TRP A 19 -20.68 4.71 -16.16
C TRP A 19 -19.81 3.77 -15.32
N PRO A 20 -18.51 4.06 -15.09
CA PRO A 20 -17.78 5.32 -15.32
C PRO A 20 -16.96 5.38 -16.62
N VAL A 21 -17.28 4.55 -17.61
CA VAL A 21 -16.54 4.39 -18.87
C VAL A 21 -17.20 5.23 -19.96
N ILE A 22 -16.40 6.02 -20.69
CA ILE A 22 -16.89 6.69 -21.89
C ILE A 22 -16.86 5.66 -23.02
N THR A 23 -17.99 5.42 -23.65
CA THR A 23 -18.08 4.44 -24.75
C THR A 23 -18.46 5.17 -26.03
N GLU A 24 -17.57 5.16 -27.01
CA GLU A 24 -17.75 5.84 -28.30
C GLU A 24 -17.85 4.81 -29.42
N TYR A 25 -18.70 5.08 -30.42
CA TYR A 25 -18.77 4.23 -31.60
C TYR A 25 -17.66 4.62 -32.58
N SER A 26 -16.82 3.64 -32.96
CA SER A 26 -15.77 3.82 -33.96
C SER A 26 -16.27 3.33 -35.31
N ALA A 27 -16.54 4.26 -36.23
CA ALA A 27 -16.97 3.96 -37.59
C ALA A 27 -15.91 3.19 -38.41
N ILE A 28 -14.64 3.24 -38.00
CA ILE A 28 -13.52 2.56 -38.67
C ILE A 28 -13.52 1.07 -38.35
N SER A 29 -13.75 0.71 -37.09
CA SER A 29 -13.73 -0.68 -36.61
C SER A 29 -15.13 -1.30 -36.55
N GLY A 30 -16.19 -0.51 -36.74
CA GLY A 30 -17.58 -0.95 -36.60
C GLY A 30 -17.93 -1.37 -35.17
N THR A 31 -17.16 -0.95 -34.17
CA THR A 31 -17.25 -1.40 -32.77
C THR A 31 -17.33 -0.23 -31.80
N CYS A 32 -17.90 -0.51 -30.62
CA CYS A 32 -17.87 0.41 -29.48
C CYS A 32 -16.52 0.33 -28.78
N VAL A 33 -15.80 1.46 -28.70
CA VAL A 33 -14.53 1.58 -27.98
C VAL A 33 -14.75 2.17 -26.60
N HIS A 34 -14.01 1.65 -25.61
CA HIS A 34 -14.12 2.05 -24.21
C HIS A 34 -12.93 2.94 -23.83
N SER A 35 -13.22 4.14 -23.36
CA SER A 35 -12.26 5.16 -22.93
C SER A 35 -12.35 5.38 -21.43
N TYR A 36 -11.20 5.38 -20.76
CA TYR A 36 -11.08 5.61 -19.31
C TYR A 36 -10.29 6.90 -19.03
N PRO A 37 -10.88 8.08 -19.28
CA PRO A 37 -10.15 9.37 -19.26
C PRO A 37 -9.54 9.68 -17.89
N PHE A 38 -10.20 9.29 -16.80
CA PHE A 38 -9.75 9.56 -15.44
C PHE A 38 -8.89 8.44 -14.84
N LYS A 39 -8.62 7.35 -15.57
CA LYS A 39 -7.84 6.20 -15.07
C LYS A 39 -6.48 6.63 -14.56
N LYS A 40 -5.72 7.35 -15.39
CA LYS A 40 -4.36 7.82 -15.02
C LYS A 40 -4.40 8.69 -13.78
N LEU A 41 -5.27 9.71 -13.75
CA LEU A 41 -5.42 10.61 -12.61
C LEU A 41 -5.80 9.85 -11.33
N TYR A 42 -6.83 9.00 -11.40
CA TYR A 42 -7.30 8.21 -10.26
C TYR A 42 -6.19 7.35 -9.67
N TYR A 43 -5.56 6.50 -10.48
CA TYR A 43 -4.52 5.60 -9.98
C TYR A 43 -3.27 6.35 -9.53
N SER A 44 -2.86 7.44 -10.19
CA SER A 44 -1.77 8.28 -9.71
C SER A 44 -2.07 8.91 -8.34
N LEU A 45 -3.26 9.46 -8.14
CA LEU A 45 -3.67 10.04 -6.85
C LEU A 45 -3.70 8.97 -5.75
N VAL A 46 -4.24 7.79 -6.04
CA VAL A 46 -4.27 6.65 -5.10
C VAL A 46 -2.85 6.24 -4.70
N THR A 47 -1.95 6.05 -5.66
CA THR A 47 -0.55 5.69 -5.41
C THR A 47 0.16 6.77 -4.57
N VAL A 48 0.00 8.05 -4.88
CA VAL A 48 0.63 9.14 -4.11
C VAL A 48 0.09 9.20 -2.69
N THR A 49 -1.23 9.20 -2.53
CA THR A 49 -1.90 9.42 -1.25
C THR A 49 -1.76 8.23 -0.31
N LEU A 50 -1.82 7.00 -0.84
CA LEU A 50 -1.81 5.79 -0.01
C LEU A 50 -0.42 5.17 0.18
N PHE A 51 0.56 5.50 -0.67
CA PHE A 51 1.92 4.95 -0.56
C PHE A 51 2.96 6.03 -0.29
N PHE A 52 3.15 6.98 -1.19
CA PHE A 52 4.26 7.94 -1.10
C PHE A 52 4.14 8.92 0.07
N VAL A 53 2.95 9.50 0.29
CA VAL A 53 2.71 10.43 1.40
C VAL A 53 2.94 9.73 2.76
N PRO A 54 2.33 8.56 3.05
CA PRO A 54 2.59 7.83 4.28
C PRO A 54 4.06 7.46 4.46
N VAL A 55 4.73 6.95 3.41
CA VAL A 55 6.15 6.59 3.48
C VAL A 55 7.01 7.83 3.81
N LEU A 56 6.77 8.96 3.16
CA LEU A 56 7.51 10.19 3.41
C LEU A 56 7.34 10.69 4.84
N VAL A 57 6.10 10.73 5.33
CA VAL A 57 5.79 11.14 6.70
C VAL A 57 6.45 10.20 7.72
N MET A 58 6.37 8.89 7.49
CA MET A 58 6.97 7.90 8.38
C MET A 58 8.50 8.01 8.38
N VAL A 59 9.14 8.05 7.20
CA VAL A 59 10.60 8.16 7.08
C VAL A 59 11.11 9.43 7.76
N THR A 60 10.48 10.58 7.53
CA THR A 60 10.87 11.84 8.17
C THR A 60 10.71 11.79 9.69
N ALA A 61 9.56 11.33 10.19
CA ALA A 61 9.32 11.18 11.61
C ALA A 61 10.34 10.24 12.29
N TYR A 62 10.61 9.07 11.71
CA TYR A 62 11.56 8.12 12.30
C TYR A 62 13.02 8.57 12.18
N SER A 63 13.41 9.22 11.08
CA SER A 63 14.74 9.83 10.97
C SER A 63 14.95 10.88 12.07
N LEU A 64 13.95 11.74 12.33
CA LEU A 64 14.01 12.70 13.43
C LEU A 64 14.09 12.01 14.79
N ILE A 65 13.32 10.95 15.04
CA ILE A 65 13.36 10.19 16.29
C ILE A 65 14.74 9.54 16.49
N ILE A 66 15.30 8.89 15.46
CA ILE A 66 16.62 8.25 15.52
C ILE A 66 17.71 9.29 15.74
N TRP A 67 17.64 10.42 15.04
CA TRP A 67 18.58 11.52 15.20
C TRP A 67 18.53 12.10 16.61
N ARG A 68 17.33 12.38 17.14
CA ARG A 68 17.14 12.81 18.54
C ARG A 68 17.72 11.80 19.53
N LEU A 69 17.54 10.50 19.30
CA LEU A 69 18.09 9.43 20.13
C LEU A 69 19.62 9.32 20.06
N TRP A 70 20.24 9.76 18.96
CA TRP A 70 21.69 9.82 18.81
C TRP A 70 22.28 11.07 19.47
N VAL A 71 21.66 12.24 19.29
CA VAL A 71 22.11 13.51 19.88
C VAL A 71 22.01 13.50 21.41
N HIS A 72 20.94 12.91 21.98
CA HIS A 72 20.81 12.71 23.43
C HIS A 72 21.75 11.63 24.01
N LYS A 73 22.58 11.01 23.19
CA LYS A 73 23.56 10.00 23.61
C LYS A 73 24.97 10.60 23.65
N ALA A 74 25.07 11.91 23.90
CA ALA A 74 26.34 12.60 24.07
C ALA A 74 27.20 11.90 25.15
N PRO A 75 28.51 11.70 24.90
CA PRO A 75 29.38 10.94 25.80
C PRO A 75 29.59 11.75 27.09
N GLY A 76 29.03 11.27 28.21
CA GLY A 76 29.23 11.86 29.54
C GLY A 76 27.98 12.04 30.39
N GLU A 77 26.77 11.82 29.86
CA GLU A 77 25.54 11.95 30.66
C GLU A 77 25.41 10.78 31.65
N LEU A 78 25.34 11.09 32.95
CA LEU A 78 25.13 10.12 34.04
C LEU A 78 23.66 9.66 34.03
N ILE A 79 23.35 8.70 33.16
CA ILE A 79 22.01 8.14 33.01
C ILE A 79 21.71 7.18 34.16
N THR A 80 20.65 7.44 34.93
CA THR A 80 20.18 6.53 35.98
C THR A 80 19.77 5.17 35.41
N ASN A 81 19.86 4.10 36.20
CA ASN A 81 19.48 2.75 35.76
C ASN A 81 18.03 2.69 35.22
N THR A 82 17.12 3.45 35.83
CA THR A 82 15.72 3.59 35.39
C THR A 82 15.62 4.22 33.99
N GLN A 83 16.36 5.31 33.75
CA GLN A 83 16.37 6.00 32.46
C GLN A 83 17.00 5.14 31.35
N ARG A 84 18.03 4.35 31.68
CA ARG A 84 18.65 3.39 30.76
C ARG A 84 17.67 2.29 30.33
N ALA A 85 16.91 1.74 31.28
CA ALA A 85 15.88 0.74 31.00
C ALA A 85 14.76 1.29 30.10
N GLN A 86 14.29 2.51 30.37
CA GLN A 86 13.29 3.19 29.54
C GLN A 86 13.79 3.42 28.10
N ASN A 87 15.04 3.86 27.94
CA ASN A 87 15.64 4.09 26.62
C ASN A 87 15.79 2.80 25.80
N CYS A 88 16.12 1.67 26.44
CA CYS A 88 16.14 0.37 25.77
C CYS A 88 14.75 -0.06 25.28
N SER A 89 13.70 0.15 26.09
CA SER A 89 12.32 -0.13 25.70
C SER A 89 11.87 0.74 24.53
N LYS A 90 12.13 2.06 24.57
CA LYS A 90 11.83 2.99 23.46
C LYS A 90 12.51 2.56 22.15
N LYS A 91 13.81 2.23 22.20
CA LYS A 91 14.55 1.74 21.02
C LYS A 91 13.97 0.46 20.45
N LYS A 92 13.47 -0.43 21.31
CA LYS A 92 12.83 -1.67 20.86
C LYS A 92 11.54 -1.39 20.09
N VAL A 93 10.71 -0.46 20.56
CA VAL A 93 9.51 -0.01 19.85
C VAL A 93 9.89 0.64 18.52
N VAL A 94 10.85 1.57 18.52
CA VAL A 94 11.32 2.21 17.26
C VAL A 94 11.82 1.16 16.27
N LYS A 95 12.65 0.20 16.69
CA LYS A 95 13.12 -0.90 15.82
C LYS A 95 11.96 -1.69 15.24
N MET A 96 10.95 -1.99 16.03
CA MET A 96 9.77 -2.70 15.58
C MET A 96 8.98 -1.89 14.54
N VAL A 97 8.78 -0.60 14.77
CA VAL A 97 8.05 0.22 13.79
C VAL A 97 8.84 0.41 12.50
N CYS A 98 10.17 0.53 12.58
CA CYS A 98 11.01 0.51 11.37
C CYS A 98 10.84 -0.80 10.58
N LEU A 99 10.71 -1.96 11.24
CA LEU A 99 10.44 -3.22 10.54
C LEU A 99 9.07 -3.21 9.86
N VAL A 100 8.02 -2.72 10.52
CA VAL A 100 6.68 -2.58 9.93
C VAL A 100 6.75 -1.67 8.69
N LEU A 101 7.47 -0.54 8.77
CA LEU A 101 7.66 0.38 7.65
C LEU A 101 8.39 -0.30 6.48
N LEU A 102 9.47 -1.02 6.74
CA LEU A 102 10.21 -1.74 5.70
C LEU A 102 9.35 -2.81 5.04
N CYS A 103 8.58 -3.58 5.81
CA CYS A 103 7.64 -4.56 5.27
C CYS A 103 6.55 -3.90 4.42
N PHE A 104 5.99 -2.77 4.87
CA PHE A 104 5.01 -2.01 4.09
C PHE A 104 5.59 -1.59 2.74
N ILE A 105 6.80 -1.03 2.72
CA ILE A 105 7.47 -0.60 1.49
C ILE A 105 7.73 -1.80 0.59
N ILE A 106 8.37 -2.86 1.09
CA ILE A 106 8.73 -4.05 0.30
C ILE A 106 7.48 -4.73 -0.27
N CYS A 107 6.40 -4.81 0.50
CA CYS A 107 5.18 -5.45 0.06
C CYS A 107 4.43 -4.64 -1.01
N TRP A 108 4.33 -3.32 -0.83
CA TRP A 108 3.51 -2.49 -1.72
C TRP A 108 4.27 -1.94 -2.93
N MET A 109 5.59 -1.72 -2.81
CA MET A 109 6.40 -1.09 -3.86
C MET A 109 6.33 -1.82 -5.22
N PRO A 110 6.42 -3.17 -5.32
CA PRO A 110 6.31 -3.87 -6.60
C PRO A 110 5.00 -3.56 -7.33
N LEU A 111 3.89 -3.54 -6.58
CA LEU A 111 2.58 -3.23 -7.13
C LEU A 111 2.50 -1.78 -7.61
N GLN A 112 3.04 -0.82 -6.83
CA GLN A 112 3.08 0.58 -7.25
C GLN A 112 3.91 0.79 -8.53
N ILE A 113 5.03 0.09 -8.67
CA ILE A 113 5.86 0.13 -9.89
C ILE A 113 5.07 -0.39 -11.09
N ILE A 114 4.40 -1.53 -10.96
CA ILE A 114 3.60 -2.14 -12.02
C ILE A 114 2.45 -1.23 -12.45
N VAL A 115 1.74 -0.61 -11.49
CA VAL A 115 0.67 0.35 -11.77
C VAL A 115 1.24 1.55 -12.53
N LEU A 116 2.33 2.16 -12.06
CA LEU A 116 2.94 3.30 -12.74
C LEU A 116 3.45 2.94 -14.14
N TYR A 117 4.05 1.75 -14.30
CA TYR A 117 4.48 1.25 -15.60
C TYR A 117 3.31 1.07 -16.56
N SER A 118 2.17 0.53 -16.11
CA SER A 118 0.96 0.41 -16.94
C SER A 118 0.39 1.76 -17.35
N LEU A 119 0.47 2.79 -16.51
CA LEU A 119 -0.10 4.11 -16.79
C LEU A 119 0.78 4.97 -17.71
N PHE A 120 2.11 4.90 -17.53
CA PHE A 120 3.07 5.79 -18.20
C PHE A 120 3.93 5.09 -19.26
N GLY A 121 4.25 3.81 -19.08
CA GLY A 121 5.04 3.02 -20.03
C GLY A 121 4.32 2.74 -21.35
N HIS A 122 2.98 2.77 -21.33
CA HIS A 122 2.13 2.58 -22.52
C HIS A 122 2.25 3.69 -23.58
N SER A 123 2.81 4.86 -23.22
CA SER A 123 2.94 5.97 -24.17
C SER A 123 4.17 5.85 -25.08
N ALA A 124 5.05 4.86 -24.86
CA ALA A 124 6.34 4.74 -25.53
C ALA A 124 6.38 3.70 -26.67
N ASN A 125 5.37 2.82 -26.77
CA ASN A 125 5.34 1.75 -27.78
C ASN A 125 4.14 1.95 -28.73
N ASP A 126 4.40 2.04 -30.03
CA ASP A 126 3.43 2.30 -31.12
C ASP A 126 2.25 1.31 -31.22
N SER A 127 2.29 0.19 -30.48
CA SER A 127 1.24 -0.84 -30.50
C SER A 127 0.26 -0.80 -29.33
N GLY A 128 0.56 -0.05 -28.25
CA GLY A 128 -0.30 -0.01 -27.06
C GLY A 128 -0.50 -1.36 -26.36
N GLU A 129 0.34 -2.36 -26.63
CA GLU A 129 0.26 -3.68 -25.97
C GLU A 129 1.30 -3.79 -24.84
N LEU A 130 0.89 -4.38 -23.70
CA LEU A 130 1.82 -4.68 -22.61
C LEU A 130 2.63 -5.94 -22.91
N PRO A 131 3.90 -6.01 -22.44
CA PRO A 131 4.70 -7.21 -22.60
C PRO A 131 4.05 -8.43 -21.95
N GLU A 132 4.29 -9.63 -22.50
CA GLU A 132 3.72 -10.88 -22.00
C GLU A 132 4.07 -11.15 -20.51
N TRP A 133 5.28 -10.77 -20.09
CA TRP A 133 5.73 -10.90 -18.69
C TRP A 133 4.95 -10.03 -17.71
N PHE A 134 4.29 -8.95 -18.18
CA PHE A 134 3.62 -7.98 -17.34
C PHE A 134 2.49 -8.60 -16.52
N SER A 135 1.72 -9.52 -17.12
CA SER A 135 0.62 -10.21 -16.44
C SER A 135 1.12 -10.98 -15.23
N THR A 136 2.16 -11.81 -15.42
CA THR A 136 2.78 -12.59 -14.34
C THR A 136 3.31 -11.69 -13.23
N LEU A 137 4.07 -10.64 -13.55
CA LEU A 137 4.59 -9.72 -12.53
C LEU A 137 3.49 -8.96 -11.79
N SER A 138 2.38 -8.63 -12.47
CA SER A 138 1.22 -7.99 -11.84
C SER A 138 0.58 -8.89 -10.79
N TYR A 139 0.39 -10.17 -11.10
CA TYR A 139 -0.13 -11.15 -10.14
C TYR A 139 0.81 -11.35 -8.96
N MET A 140 2.11 -11.52 -9.20
CA MET A 140 3.10 -11.68 -8.13
C MET A 140 3.17 -10.45 -7.23
N SER A 141 3.16 -9.25 -7.82
CA SER A 141 3.19 -7.99 -7.08
C SER A 141 1.95 -7.80 -6.22
N THR A 142 0.78 -8.17 -6.73
CA THR A 142 -0.49 -8.13 -5.99
C THR A 142 -0.46 -9.09 -4.80
N PHE A 143 0.05 -10.31 -5.00
CA PHE A 143 0.20 -11.30 -3.94
C PHE A 143 1.14 -10.81 -2.81
N ILE A 144 2.27 -10.22 -3.18
CA ILE A 144 3.23 -9.64 -2.25
C ILE A 144 2.60 -8.48 -1.45
N ALA A 145 1.79 -7.62 -2.11
CA ALA A 145 1.09 -6.53 -1.45
C ALA A 145 0.09 -7.03 -0.39
N TYR A 146 -0.70 -8.06 -0.70
CA TYR A 146 -1.67 -8.61 0.26
C TYR A 146 -1.01 -9.37 1.42
N THR A 147 0.18 -9.91 1.21
CA THR A 147 0.96 -10.56 2.28
C THR A 147 1.33 -9.58 3.41
N ASN A 148 1.35 -8.27 3.15
CA ASN A 148 1.58 -7.22 4.16
C ASN A 148 0.68 -7.37 5.40
N SER A 149 -0.59 -7.73 5.21
CA SER A 149 -1.54 -7.88 6.32
C SER A 149 -1.16 -9.03 7.26
N ALA A 150 -0.62 -10.12 6.72
CA ALA A 150 -0.16 -11.28 7.49
C ALA A 150 1.16 -11.02 8.24
N LEU A 151 2.01 -10.14 7.71
CA LEU A 151 3.29 -9.80 8.34
C LEU A 151 3.13 -9.03 9.65
N ASN A 152 2.02 -8.30 9.82
CA ASN A 152 1.77 -7.54 11.05
C ASN A 152 1.85 -8.48 12.29
N PRO A 153 0.96 -9.48 12.50
CA PRO A 153 1.07 -10.41 13.63
C PRO A 153 2.44 -11.06 13.81
N VAL A 154 3.17 -11.35 12.73
CA VAL A 154 4.52 -11.94 12.79
C VAL A 154 5.52 -10.96 13.40
N ILE A 155 5.52 -9.70 12.95
CA ILE A 155 6.40 -8.65 13.47
C ILE A 155 6.04 -8.32 14.93
N TYR A 156 4.75 -8.15 15.23
CA TYR A 156 4.28 -7.91 16.60
C TYR A 156 4.59 -9.12 17.51
N GLY A 157 4.42 -10.35 17.04
CA GLY A 157 4.73 -11.57 17.78
C GLY A 157 6.21 -11.71 18.12
N GLY A 158 7.11 -11.36 17.19
CA GLY A 158 8.55 -11.40 17.43
C GLY A 158 9.07 -10.28 18.34
N PHE A 159 8.56 -9.05 18.14
CA PHE A 159 9.16 -7.86 18.75
C PHE A 159 8.34 -7.26 19.90
N ASN A 160 7.01 -7.42 19.92
CA ASN A 160 6.17 -6.93 21.01
C ASN A 160 5.95 -8.02 22.07
N ARG A 161 6.63 -7.88 23.23
CA ARG A 161 6.54 -8.84 24.35
C ARG A 161 5.12 -8.94 24.91
N ILE A 162 4.38 -7.83 24.91
CA ILE A 162 3.01 -7.76 25.41
C ILE A 162 2.11 -8.52 24.45
N PHE A 163 2.15 -8.18 23.16
CA PHE A 163 1.39 -8.85 22.11
C PHE A 163 1.61 -10.36 22.11
N ARG A 164 2.88 -10.80 22.19
CA ARG A 164 3.22 -12.22 22.25
C ARG A 164 2.59 -12.93 23.46
N ARG A 165 2.65 -12.33 24.66
CA ARG A 165 2.03 -12.91 25.86
C ARG A 165 0.51 -13.01 25.71
N THR A 166 -0.13 -11.97 25.18
CA THR A 166 -1.56 -11.99 24.90
C THR A 166 -1.92 -13.06 23.87
N LEU A 167 -1.14 -13.17 22.78
CA LEU A 167 -1.35 -14.18 21.75
C LEU A 167 -1.23 -15.60 22.30
N TYR A 168 -0.22 -15.88 23.14
CA TYR A 168 -0.11 -17.17 23.81
C TYR A 168 -1.24 -17.45 24.80
N SER A 169 -1.70 -16.45 25.56
CA SER A 169 -2.82 -16.60 26.50
C SER A 169 -4.13 -16.89 25.77
N VAL A 170 -4.40 -16.21 24.64
CA VAL A 170 -5.55 -16.49 23.78
C VAL A 170 -5.46 -17.89 23.16
N LEU A 171 -4.29 -18.28 22.64
CA LEU A 171 -4.08 -19.61 22.06
C LEU A 171 -4.19 -20.76 23.08
N ARG A 172 -3.95 -20.49 24.36
CA ARG A 172 -4.12 -21.44 25.46
C ARG A 172 -5.50 -21.39 26.12
N CYS A 173 -6.42 -20.58 25.60
CA CYS A 173 -7.76 -20.35 26.19
C CYS A 173 -7.70 -19.90 27.68
N GLU A 174 -6.62 -19.23 28.10
CA GLU A 174 -6.48 -18.70 29.45
C GLU A 174 -7.14 -17.32 29.55
N CYS A 175 -8.48 -17.25 29.48
CA CYS A 175 -9.24 -15.99 29.57
C CYS A 175 -8.98 -15.21 30.87
N HIS A 176 -8.56 -15.88 31.95
CA HIS A 176 -8.39 -15.28 33.27
C HIS A 176 -7.20 -14.29 33.39
N VAL A 177 -6.25 -14.31 32.44
CA VAL A 177 -5.05 -13.46 32.49
C VAL A 177 -5.30 -12.08 31.85
N ILE A 178 -6.26 -11.97 30.92
CA ILE A 178 -6.52 -10.73 30.17
C ILE A 178 -7.13 -9.65 31.06
N GLU A 179 -8.03 -10.01 32.00
CA GLU A 179 -8.64 -9.05 32.93
C GLU A 179 -7.64 -8.39 33.89
N ARG A 180 -6.54 -9.09 34.21
CA ARG A 180 -5.52 -8.56 35.14
C ARG A 180 -4.68 -7.43 34.54
N TYR A 181 -4.55 -7.36 33.21
CA TYR A 181 -3.77 -6.33 32.51
C TYR A 181 -4.57 -5.08 32.11
N ARG A 182 -5.91 -5.11 32.16
CA ARG A 182 -6.75 -3.91 31.95
C ARG A 182 -6.77 -3.00 33.19
N LYS A 183 -6.33 -3.49 34.35
CA LYS A 183 -6.35 -2.78 35.65
C LYS A 183 -5.05 -2.04 36.01
N TYR A 184 -4.03 -2.08 35.15
CA TYR A 184 -2.74 -1.38 35.31
C TYR A 184 -2.39 -0.63 34.03
#